data_AF-A0A964A5S4-F1
#
_entry.id   AF-A0A964A5S4-F1
#
_cell.length_a   1.000
_cell.length_b   1.000
_cell.length_c   1.000
_cell.angle_alpha   90.00
_cell.angle_beta   90.00
_cell.angle_gamma   90.00
#
_symmetry.space_group_name_H-M   'P 1'
#
loop_
_entity.id
_entity.type
_entity.pdbx_description
1 polymer ?
#
loop_
_entity_poly.entity_id
_entity_poly.type
_entity_poly.pdbx_seq_one_letter_code
_entity_poly.pdbx_strand_id
1 'polypeptide(L)'
;MTRNFILLCFALISITLASCEPDYVKAGKRQIDSLDTQYQQLQTSIKEFKYEEAMEKLETVEEHLEHFQASNQDTLSRDEAMLLSNYHSVAEPLEKLKERYQYYQDELQTTRKQLDGLRHDLENKAFTDSLFQVYLSDERNALNRLQQEASQAVEMAKKKMVVFDSLQPRITRLAKSVNIEVENEKDEK
;
A
#
# COMPACT_ATOMS: atom_id res chain seq x y z
N MET A 1 -41.20 -53.54 20.38
CA MET A 1 -39.78 -53.11 20.19
C MET A 1 -39.49 -52.52 18.80
N THR A 2 -40.42 -52.54 17.85
CA THR A 2 -40.21 -52.01 16.47
C THR A 2 -40.48 -50.51 16.32
N ARG A 3 -41.33 -49.91 17.18
CA ARG A 3 -41.69 -48.48 17.11
C ARG A 3 -40.55 -47.53 17.45
N ASN A 4 -39.63 -47.92 18.34
CA ASN A 4 -38.48 -47.09 18.73
C ASN A 4 -37.34 -47.14 17.70
N PHE A 5 -37.28 -48.20 16.88
CA PHE A 5 -36.27 -48.35 15.83
C PHE A 5 -36.56 -47.45 14.63
N ILE A 6 -37.83 -47.27 14.27
CA ILE A 6 -38.27 -46.41 13.15
C ILE A 6 -37.99 -44.92 13.43
N LEU A 7 -38.16 -44.46 14.67
CA LEU A 7 -37.85 -43.08 15.07
C LEU A 7 -36.35 -42.77 15.03
N LEU A 8 -35.50 -43.77 15.31
CA LEU A 8 -34.05 -43.63 15.30
C LEU A 8 -33.49 -43.57 13.86
N CYS A 9 -34.11 -44.28 12.91
CA CYS A 9 -33.78 -44.18 11.48
C CYS A 9 -34.19 -42.83 10.86
N PHE A 10 -35.33 -42.26 11.25
CA PHE A 10 -35.74 -40.93 10.77
C PHE A 10 -34.82 -39.82 11.28
N ALA A 11 -34.35 -39.91 12.53
CA ALA A 11 -33.38 -38.96 13.09
C ALA A 11 -32.01 -39.03 12.39
N LEU A 12 -31.59 -40.21 11.92
CA LEU A 12 -30.32 -40.39 11.19
C LEU A 12 -30.37 -39.87 9.75
N ILE A 13 -31.53 -39.97 9.09
CA ILE A 13 -31.73 -39.50 7.70
C ILE A 13 -31.84 -37.97 7.63
N SER A 14 -32.30 -37.30 8.68
CA SER A 14 -32.32 -35.83 8.74
C SER A 14 -30.93 -35.18 8.83
N ILE A 15 -29.87 -35.94 9.16
CA ILE A 15 -28.48 -35.42 9.28
C ILE A 15 -27.74 -35.45 7.93
N THR A 16 -28.25 -36.18 6.92
CA THR A 16 -27.59 -36.33 5.60
C THR A 16 -28.05 -35.33 4.55
N LEU A 17 -28.96 -34.40 4.87
CA LEU A 17 -29.15 -33.16 4.09
C LEU A 17 -28.04 -32.14 4.39
N ALA A 18 -26.84 -32.64 4.74
CA ALA A 18 -25.62 -31.87 4.87
C ALA A 18 -25.35 -31.17 3.54
N SER A 19 -25.72 -29.88 3.51
CA SER A 19 -25.43 -28.84 2.54
C SER A 19 -24.26 -29.17 1.61
N CYS A 20 -24.54 -29.85 0.50
CA CYS A 20 -23.64 -29.87 -0.64
C CYS A 20 -23.66 -28.45 -1.24
N GLU A 21 -22.65 -27.66 -0.88
CA GLU A 21 -22.33 -26.41 -1.54
C GLU A 21 -22.03 -26.70 -3.02
N PRO A 22 -22.60 -25.94 -3.98
CA PRO A 22 -22.29 -26.14 -5.40
C PRO A 22 -20.80 -26.01 -5.67
N ASP A 23 -20.25 -26.79 -6.59
CA ASP A 23 -18.81 -26.80 -6.91
C ASP A 23 -18.29 -25.40 -7.28
N TYR A 24 -19.08 -24.59 -7.98
CA TYR A 24 -18.70 -23.23 -8.36
C TYR A 24 -18.53 -22.31 -7.15
N VAL A 25 -19.34 -22.48 -6.10
CA VAL A 25 -19.24 -21.68 -4.86
C VAL A 25 -17.94 -22.03 -4.14
N LYS A 26 -17.61 -23.32 -4.05
CA LYS A 26 -16.36 -23.79 -3.46
C LYS A 26 -15.12 -23.31 -4.24
N ALA A 27 -15.19 -23.33 -5.58
CA ALA A 27 -14.13 -22.80 -6.43
C ALA A 27 -13.99 -21.29 -6.28
N GLY A 28 -15.11 -20.56 -6.28
CA GLY A 28 -15.13 -19.11 -6.11
C GLY A 28 -14.58 -18.66 -4.76
N LYS A 29 -14.89 -19.35 -3.65
CA LYS A 29 -14.31 -19.06 -2.33
C LYS A 29 -12.79 -19.10 -2.36
N ARG A 30 -12.21 -20.14 -2.97
CA ARG A 30 -10.74 -20.26 -3.10
C ARG A 30 -10.13 -19.13 -3.93
N GLN A 31 -10.84 -18.68 -4.96
CA GLN A 31 -10.38 -17.55 -5.77
C GLN A 31 -10.43 -16.23 -5.00
N ILE A 32 -11.48 -16.01 -4.19
CA ILE A 32 -11.57 -14.86 -3.28
C ILE A 32 -10.47 -14.93 -2.22
N ASP A 33 -10.23 -16.09 -1.60
CA ASP A 33 -9.15 -16.27 -0.61
C ASP A 33 -7.76 -15.95 -1.19
N SER A 34 -7.55 -16.26 -2.47
CA SER A 34 -6.33 -15.88 -3.19
C SER A 34 -6.20 -14.37 -3.40
N LEU A 35 -7.30 -13.66 -3.69
CA LEU A 35 -7.30 -12.19 -3.74
C LEU A 35 -7.13 -11.57 -2.36
N ASP A 36 -7.75 -12.16 -1.33
CA ASP A 36 -7.63 -11.72 0.06
C ASP A 36 -6.17 -11.77 0.53
N THR A 37 -5.45 -12.84 0.17
CA THR A 37 -4.01 -12.98 0.46
C THR A 37 -3.20 -11.87 -0.19
N GLN A 38 -3.47 -11.56 -1.47
CA GLN A 38 -2.80 -10.47 -2.19
C GLN A 38 -3.10 -9.10 -1.57
N TYR A 39 -4.37 -8.87 -1.22
CA TYR A 39 -4.82 -7.67 -0.52
C TYR A 39 -4.07 -7.50 0.81
N GLN A 40 -3.99 -8.55 1.63
CA GLN A 40 -3.30 -8.50 2.93
C GLN A 40 -1.81 -8.20 2.78
N GLN A 41 -1.15 -8.78 1.77
CA GLN A 41 0.26 -8.48 1.47
C GLN A 41 0.46 -7.01 1.10
N LEU A 42 -0.40 -6.47 0.23
CA LEU A 42 -0.34 -5.07 -0.17
C LEU A 42 -0.62 -4.12 1.00
N GLN A 43 -1.66 -4.41 1.78
CA GLN A 43 -2.02 -3.63 2.98
C GLN A 43 -0.86 -3.61 3.98
N THR A 44 -0.22 -4.76 4.20
CA THR A 44 0.95 -4.87 5.08
C THR A 44 2.10 -4.01 4.56
N SER A 45 2.42 -4.11 3.26
CA SER A 45 3.49 -3.32 2.63
C SER A 45 3.29 -1.81 2.78
N ILE A 46 2.07 -1.31 2.58
CA ILE A 46 1.72 0.11 2.74
C ILE A 46 1.77 0.53 4.22
N LYS A 47 1.32 -0.33 5.14
CA LYS A 47 1.29 -0.04 6.59
C LYS A 47 2.68 -0.06 7.23
N GLU A 48 3.55 -0.95 6.78
CA GLU A 48 4.94 -1.05 7.26
C GLU A 48 5.83 0.05 6.69
N PHE A 49 5.39 0.73 5.63
CA PHE A 49 6.08 1.90 5.13
C PHE A 49 5.98 3.04 6.14
N LYS A 50 7.13 3.62 6.49
CA LYS A 50 7.24 4.73 7.42
C LYS A 50 6.88 6.05 6.73
N TYR A 51 5.59 6.30 6.56
CA TYR A 51 5.09 7.45 5.82
C TYR A 51 5.51 8.77 6.47
N GLU A 52 5.40 8.88 7.79
CA GLU A 52 5.74 10.08 8.55
C GLU A 52 7.22 10.44 8.39
N GLU A 53 8.13 9.46 8.54
CA GLU A 53 9.58 9.65 8.31
C GLU A 53 9.86 10.12 6.88
N ALA A 54 9.10 9.63 5.88
CA ALA A 54 9.25 10.07 4.50
C ALA A 54 8.80 11.52 4.30
N MET A 55 7.77 11.98 5.01
CA MET A 55 7.26 13.35 4.93
C MET A 55 8.19 14.35 5.64
N GLU A 56 8.71 13.99 6.80
CA GLU A 56 9.72 14.79 7.52
C GLU A 56 10.97 15.02 6.64
N LYS A 57 11.43 13.97 5.96
CA LYS A 57 12.55 14.07 5.02
C LYS A 57 12.21 14.93 3.80
N LEU A 58 10.98 14.87 3.28
CA LEU A 58 10.55 15.73 2.19
C LEU A 58 10.55 17.20 2.61
N GLU A 59 9.95 17.52 3.75
CA GLU A 59 9.92 18.87 4.31
C GLU A 59 11.33 19.42 4.52
N THR A 60 12.24 18.61 5.07
CA THR A 60 13.65 18.97 5.24
C THR A 60 14.33 19.28 3.89
N VAL A 61 14.07 18.48 2.85
CA VAL A 61 14.62 18.74 1.51
C VAL A 61 14.08 20.07 0.98
N GLU A 62 12.78 20.32 1.07
CA GLU A 62 12.13 21.54 0.61
C GLU A 62 12.70 22.79 1.30
N GLU A 63 12.78 22.77 2.64
CA GLU A 63 13.33 23.86 3.45
C GLU A 63 14.80 24.17 3.09
N HIS A 64 15.63 23.13 3.03
CA HIS A 64 17.03 23.28 2.64
C HIS A 64 17.17 23.95 1.27
N LEU A 65 16.40 23.49 0.28
CA LEU A 65 16.47 24.02 -1.07
C LEU A 65 15.98 25.47 -1.15
N GLU A 66 14.93 25.82 -0.41
CA GLU A 66 14.45 27.20 -0.30
C GLU A 66 15.55 28.12 0.26
N HIS A 67 16.25 27.69 1.31
CA HIS A 67 17.37 28.44 1.87
C HIS A 67 18.54 28.61 0.90
N PHE A 68 18.91 27.56 0.16
CA PHE A 68 19.94 27.68 -0.88
C PHE A 68 19.53 28.67 -1.98
N GLN A 69 18.26 28.63 -2.42
CA GLN A 69 17.74 29.57 -3.41
C GLN A 69 17.76 31.02 -2.90
N ALA A 70 17.34 31.25 -1.66
CA ALA A 70 17.30 32.59 -1.06
C ALA A 70 18.68 33.23 -0.86
N SER A 71 19.72 32.41 -0.67
CA SER A 71 21.09 32.87 -0.40
C SER A 71 21.85 33.44 -1.62
N ASN A 72 21.24 33.44 -2.83
CA ASN A 72 21.81 33.99 -4.08
C ASN A 72 23.25 33.53 -4.38
N GLN A 73 23.53 32.22 -4.24
CA GLN A 73 24.86 31.67 -4.47
C GLN A 73 25.16 31.42 -5.95
N ASP A 74 25.51 32.49 -6.66
CA ASP A 74 26.04 32.44 -8.03
C ASP A 74 27.48 31.87 -8.09
N THR A 75 27.98 31.32 -6.98
CA THR A 75 29.37 30.89 -6.77
C THR A 75 29.52 29.41 -6.44
N LEU A 76 28.47 28.60 -6.55
CA LEU A 76 28.60 27.15 -6.33
C LEU A 76 29.53 26.52 -7.36
N SER A 77 30.46 25.71 -6.88
CA SER A 77 31.26 24.85 -7.74
C SER A 77 30.37 23.80 -8.42
N ARG A 78 30.87 23.22 -9.51
CA ARG A 78 30.15 22.16 -10.24
C ARG A 78 29.77 20.98 -9.34
N ASP A 79 30.64 20.59 -8.42
CA ASP A 79 30.41 19.44 -7.53
C ASP A 79 29.33 19.75 -6.48
N GLU A 80 29.27 20.99 -5.99
CA GLU A 80 28.22 21.45 -5.07
C GLU A 80 26.87 21.57 -5.77
N ALA A 81 26.84 22.10 -6.99
CA ALA A 81 25.64 22.14 -7.81
C ALA A 81 25.12 20.72 -8.11
N MET A 82 26.01 19.77 -8.41
CA MET A 82 25.65 18.37 -8.62
C MET A 82 25.15 17.71 -7.33
N LEU A 83 25.72 18.06 -6.17
CA LEU A 83 25.25 17.60 -4.86
C LEU A 83 23.81 18.08 -4.60
N LEU A 84 23.53 19.37 -4.79
CA LEU A 84 22.18 19.93 -4.63
C LEU A 84 21.19 19.32 -5.62
N SER A 85 21.59 19.13 -6.88
CA SER A 85 20.73 18.48 -7.88
C SER A 85 20.34 17.06 -7.47
N ASN A 86 21.30 16.28 -6.94
CA ASN A 86 21.02 14.93 -6.46
C ASN A 86 20.11 14.95 -5.23
N TYR A 87 20.28 15.93 -4.36
CA TYR A 87 19.45 16.11 -3.17
C TYR A 87 18.02 16.51 -3.53
N HIS A 88 17.82 17.47 -4.45
CA HIS A 88 16.51 17.81 -5.00
C HIS A 88 15.80 16.61 -5.64
N SER A 89 16.54 15.69 -6.26
CA SER A 89 15.95 14.46 -6.82
C SER A 89 15.31 13.52 -5.78
N VAL A 90 15.49 13.78 -4.48
CA VAL A 90 14.80 13.09 -3.39
C VAL A 90 13.35 13.52 -3.30
N ALA A 91 13.05 14.81 -3.52
CA ALA A 91 11.72 15.38 -3.31
C ALA A 91 10.66 14.73 -4.20
N GLU A 92 10.90 14.67 -5.51
CA GLU A 92 9.87 14.27 -6.48
C GLU A 92 9.19 12.91 -6.17
N PRO A 93 9.91 11.80 -5.86
CA PRO A 93 9.21 10.56 -5.51
C PRO A 93 8.48 10.61 -4.17
N LEU A 94 8.94 11.42 -3.21
CA LEU A 94 8.27 11.59 -1.91
C LEU A 94 7.01 12.45 -2.06
N GLU A 95 7.04 13.50 -2.87
CA GLU A 95 5.85 14.30 -3.24
C GLU A 95 4.81 13.44 -3.95
N LYS A 96 5.22 12.66 -4.96
CA LYS A 96 4.32 11.73 -5.65
C LYS A 96 3.67 10.73 -4.69
N LEU A 97 4.43 10.25 -3.70
CA LEU A 97 3.88 9.38 -2.68
C LEU A 97 2.88 10.14 -1.78
N LYS A 98 3.22 11.34 -1.30
CA LYS A 98 2.35 12.22 -0.50
C LYS A 98 0.99 12.43 -1.18
N GLU A 99 0.99 12.74 -2.47
CA GLU A 99 -0.22 12.96 -3.26
C GLU A 99 -1.10 11.70 -3.39
N ARG A 100 -0.49 10.52 -3.42
CA ARG A 100 -1.17 9.25 -3.72
C ARG A 100 -1.43 8.37 -2.50
N TYR A 101 -0.81 8.66 -1.36
CA TYR A 101 -0.87 7.79 -0.19
C TYR A 101 -2.30 7.62 0.33
N GLN A 102 -3.05 8.71 0.48
CA GLN A 102 -4.46 8.66 0.88
C GLN A 102 -5.30 7.88 -0.13
N TYR A 103 -5.07 8.10 -1.43
CA TYR A 103 -5.75 7.33 -2.49
C TYR A 103 -5.49 5.83 -2.34
N TYR A 104 -4.27 5.39 -2.06
CA TYR A 104 -3.98 3.97 -1.84
C TYR A 104 -4.70 3.41 -0.61
N GLN A 105 -4.80 4.18 0.47
CA GLN A 105 -5.54 3.77 1.66
C GLN A 105 -7.05 3.62 1.40
N ASP A 106 -7.63 4.57 0.67
CA ASP A 106 -9.05 4.57 0.32
C ASP A 106 -9.40 3.43 -0.65
N GLU A 107 -8.56 3.17 -1.65
CA GLU A 107 -8.71 2.06 -2.58
C GLU A 107 -8.59 0.71 -1.86
N LEU A 108 -7.65 0.54 -0.93
CA LEU A 108 -7.57 -0.67 -0.10
C LEU A 108 -8.87 -0.90 0.69
N GLN A 109 -9.42 0.16 1.31
CA GLN A 109 -10.68 0.04 2.03
C GLN A 109 -11.84 -0.36 1.10
N THR A 110 -11.84 0.18 -0.12
CA THR A 110 -12.85 -0.13 -1.14
C THR A 110 -12.75 -1.57 -1.61
N THR A 111 -11.56 -2.03 -2.00
CA THR A 111 -11.28 -3.44 -2.35
C THR A 111 -11.68 -4.40 -1.23
N ARG A 112 -11.40 -4.06 0.04
CA ARG A 112 -11.83 -4.90 1.17
C ARG A 112 -13.35 -5.10 1.18
N LYS A 113 -14.11 -4.00 1.06
CA LYS A 113 -15.58 -4.05 1.04
C LYS A 113 -16.09 -4.84 -0.17
N GLN A 114 -15.45 -4.70 -1.33
CA GLN A 114 -15.83 -5.42 -2.55
C GLN A 114 -15.58 -6.93 -2.41
N LEU A 115 -14.43 -7.34 -1.87
CA LEU A 115 -14.14 -8.76 -1.60
C LEU A 115 -15.11 -9.37 -0.58
N ASP A 116 -15.47 -8.63 0.47
CA ASP A 116 -16.47 -9.07 1.45
C ASP A 116 -17.87 -9.20 0.83
N GLY A 117 -18.27 -8.25 -0.01
CA GLY A 117 -19.52 -8.30 -0.78
C GLY A 117 -19.55 -9.51 -1.72
N LEU A 118 -18.49 -9.71 -2.50
CA LEU A 118 -18.37 -10.85 -3.41
C LEU A 118 -18.44 -12.19 -2.67
N ARG A 119 -17.83 -12.29 -1.49
CA ARG A 119 -17.91 -13.50 -0.66
C ARG A 119 -19.34 -13.75 -0.20
N HIS A 120 -20.00 -12.71 0.31
CA HIS A 120 -21.38 -12.79 0.79
C HIS A 120 -22.35 -13.20 -0.32
N ASP A 121 -22.27 -12.56 -1.47
CA ASP A 121 -23.15 -12.82 -2.60
C ASP A 121 -22.92 -14.23 -3.19
N LEU A 122 -21.66 -14.70 -3.20
CA LEU A 122 -21.32 -16.05 -3.61
C LEU A 122 -21.90 -17.11 -2.65
N GLU A 123 -21.81 -16.89 -1.34
CA GLU A 123 -22.35 -17.79 -0.31
C GLU A 123 -23.88 -17.86 -0.36
N ASN A 124 -24.54 -16.73 -0.64
CA ASN A 124 -25.98 -16.64 -0.79
C ASN A 124 -26.48 -17.06 -2.17
N LYS A 125 -25.59 -17.45 -3.10
CA LYS A 125 -25.92 -17.82 -4.48
C LYS A 125 -26.68 -16.72 -5.21
N ALA A 126 -26.35 -15.46 -4.91
CA ALA A 126 -26.97 -14.28 -5.51
C ALA A 126 -26.56 -14.09 -6.98
N PHE A 127 -25.47 -14.74 -7.42
CA PHE A 127 -24.97 -14.69 -8.78
C PHE A 127 -24.98 -16.06 -9.47
N THR A 128 -25.10 -16.03 -10.80
CA THR A 128 -24.67 -17.16 -11.63
C THR A 128 -23.14 -17.25 -11.62
N ASP A 129 -22.59 -18.43 -11.89
CA ASP A 129 -21.14 -18.62 -12.02
C ASP A 129 -20.53 -17.63 -13.04
N SER A 130 -21.19 -17.46 -14.20
CA SER A 130 -20.74 -16.51 -15.23
C SER A 130 -20.64 -15.06 -14.72
N LEU A 131 -21.63 -14.60 -13.95
CA LEU A 131 -21.65 -13.24 -13.42
C LEU A 131 -20.63 -13.06 -12.30
N PHE A 132 -20.48 -14.08 -11.44
CA PHE A 132 -19.45 -14.09 -10.41
C PHE A 132 -18.04 -13.99 -11.03
N GLN A 133 -17.75 -14.73 -12.10
CA GLN A 133 -16.45 -14.69 -12.76
C GLN A 133 -16.13 -13.30 -13.36
N VAL A 134 -17.14 -12.56 -13.84
CA VAL A 134 -16.97 -11.18 -14.33
C VAL A 134 -16.51 -10.28 -13.18
N TYR A 135 -17.27 -10.22 -12.08
CA TYR A 135 -16.92 -9.36 -10.96
C TYR A 135 -15.59 -9.73 -10.31
N LEU A 136 -15.30 -11.03 -10.18
CA LEU A 136 -14.03 -11.51 -9.67
C LEU A 136 -12.86 -11.09 -10.57
N SER A 137 -13.04 -11.13 -11.89
CA SER A 137 -12.03 -10.68 -12.84
C SER A 137 -11.77 -9.18 -12.71
N ASP A 138 -12.83 -8.37 -12.57
CA ASP A 138 -12.72 -6.93 -12.37
C ASP A 138 -11.98 -6.60 -11.08
N GLU A 139 -12.34 -7.26 -9.97
CA GLU A 139 -11.67 -7.09 -8.68
C GLU A 139 -10.19 -7.49 -8.74
N ARG A 140 -9.88 -8.61 -9.41
CA ARG A 140 -8.50 -9.05 -9.63
C ARG A 140 -7.69 -7.99 -10.39
N ASN A 141 -8.26 -7.42 -11.44
CA ASN A 141 -7.58 -6.41 -12.26
C ASN A 141 -7.36 -5.11 -11.47
N ALA A 142 -8.36 -4.69 -10.70
CA ALA A 142 -8.26 -3.52 -9.82
C ALA A 142 -7.15 -3.70 -8.77
N LEU A 143 -7.16 -4.83 -8.06
CA LEU A 143 -6.15 -5.14 -7.04
C LEU A 143 -4.74 -5.25 -7.63
N ASN A 144 -4.57 -5.87 -8.79
CA ASN A 144 -3.28 -5.95 -9.47
C ASN A 144 -2.72 -4.57 -9.84
N ARG A 145 -3.56 -3.68 -10.37
CA ARG A 145 -3.17 -2.31 -10.70
C ARG A 145 -2.77 -1.53 -9.44
N LEU A 146 -3.61 -1.61 -8.40
CA LEU A 146 -3.33 -0.96 -7.12
C LEU A 146 -2.01 -1.46 -6.52
N GLN A 147 -1.79 -2.79 -6.55
CA GLN A 147 -0.55 -3.40 -6.06
C GLN A 147 0.66 -2.86 -6.82
N GLN A 148 0.61 -2.84 -8.16
CA GLN A 148 1.72 -2.35 -8.97
C GLN A 148 2.05 -0.89 -8.68
N GLU A 149 1.04 -0.02 -8.69
CA GLU A 149 1.22 1.42 -8.47
C GLU A 149 1.75 1.73 -7.07
N ALA A 150 1.11 1.19 -6.03
CA ALA A 150 1.50 1.45 -4.65
C ALA A 150 2.86 0.84 -4.31
N SER A 151 3.14 -0.40 -4.75
CA SER A 151 4.44 -1.03 -4.52
C SER A 151 5.56 -0.25 -5.19
N GLN A 152 5.34 0.23 -6.42
CA GLN A 152 6.32 1.04 -7.13
C GLN A 152 6.59 2.37 -6.40
N ALA A 153 5.53 3.07 -5.97
CA ALA A 153 5.66 4.33 -5.24
C ALA A 153 6.41 4.15 -3.91
N VAL A 154 6.03 3.16 -3.11
CA VAL A 154 6.66 2.82 -1.83
C VAL A 154 8.14 2.45 -2.02
N GLU A 155 8.47 1.60 -2.98
CA GLU A 155 9.86 1.20 -3.21
C GLU A 155 10.73 2.34 -3.75
N MET A 156 10.18 3.24 -4.55
CA MET A 156 10.89 4.46 -4.97
C MET A 156 11.14 5.38 -3.78
N ALA A 157 10.14 5.60 -2.92
CA ALA A 157 10.27 6.43 -1.73
C ALA A 157 11.32 5.87 -0.77
N LYS A 158 11.29 4.55 -0.47
CA LYS A 158 12.31 3.89 0.36
C LYS A 158 13.73 4.14 -0.18
N LYS A 159 13.93 3.97 -1.50
CA LYS A 159 15.23 4.23 -2.13
C LYS A 159 15.65 5.69 -1.97
N LYS A 160 14.73 6.64 -2.13
CA LYS A 160 15.02 8.07 -1.97
C LYS A 160 15.28 8.47 -0.53
N MET A 161 14.63 7.85 0.46
CA MET A 161 14.96 8.04 1.88
C MET A 161 16.40 7.61 2.19
N VAL A 162 16.87 6.49 1.63
CA VAL A 162 18.27 6.06 1.77
C VAL A 162 19.24 7.06 1.10
N VAL A 163 18.86 7.58 -0.07
CA VAL A 163 19.65 8.63 -0.75
C VAL A 163 19.71 9.90 0.11
N PHE A 164 18.58 10.34 0.68
CA PHE A 164 18.53 11.45 1.63
C PHE A 164 19.54 11.27 2.76
N ASP A 165 19.48 10.13 3.46
CA ASP A 165 20.36 9.85 4.60
C ASP A 165 21.85 9.94 4.22
N SER A 166 22.19 9.54 3.00
CA SER A 166 23.57 9.61 2.49
C SER A 166 24.02 11.03 2.10
N LEU A 167 23.09 11.88 1.64
CA LEU A 167 23.38 13.22 1.14
C LEU A 167 23.26 14.28 2.24
N GLN A 168 22.37 14.09 3.21
CA GLN A 168 22.03 15.06 4.26
C GLN A 168 23.26 15.62 4.97
N PRO A 169 24.22 14.82 5.49
CA PRO A 169 25.40 15.37 6.17
C PRO A 169 26.29 16.23 5.28
N ARG A 170 26.28 15.98 3.96
CA ARG A 170 27.06 16.77 2.99
C ARG A 170 26.37 18.10 2.70
N ILE A 171 25.04 18.07 2.57
CA ILE A 171 24.21 19.26 2.38
C ILE A 171 24.33 20.20 3.59
N THR A 172 24.22 19.67 4.81
CA THR A 172 24.40 20.46 6.04
C THR A 172 25.80 21.10 6.11
N ARG A 173 26.85 20.38 5.69
CA ARG A 173 28.22 20.95 5.62
C ARG A 173 28.32 22.05 4.58
N LEU A 174 27.73 21.83 3.41
CA LEU A 174 27.68 22.83 2.35
C LEU A 174 26.98 24.09 2.86
N ALA A 175 25.79 23.97 3.45
CA ALA A 175 25.02 25.08 4.01
C ALA A 175 25.84 25.90 5.03
N LYS A 176 26.56 25.23 5.94
CA LYS A 176 27.46 25.90 6.89
C LYS A 176 28.60 26.65 6.22
N SER A 177 29.20 26.10 5.16
CA SER A 177 30.32 26.76 4.44
C SER A 177 29.91 28.04 3.72
N VAL A 178 28.61 28.18 3.46
CA VAL A 178 28.03 29.31 2.72
C VAL A 178 27.16 30.20 3.60
N ASN A 179 27.32 30.08 4.93
CA ASN A 179 26.61 30.86 5.96
C ASN A 179 25.08 30.77 5.86
N ILE A 180 24.54 29.63 5.43
CA ILE A 180 23.11 29.33 5.57
C ILE A 180 22.91 28.65 6.92
N GLU A 181 22.09 29.26 7.78
CA GLU A 181 21.56 28.57 8.96
C GLU A 181 20.49 27.59 8.49
N VAL A 182 20.71 26.33 8.81
CA VAL A 182 19.79 25.23 8.55
C VAL A 182 19.52 24.60 9.90
N GLU A 183 18.25 24.57 10.32
CA GLU A 183 17.90 23.88 11.57
C GLU A 183 18.28 22.40 11.42
N ASN A 184 19.18 21.94 12.29
CA ASN A 184 19.43 20.51 12.37
C ASN A 184 18.28 19.90 13.18
N GLU A 185 17.60 18.92 12.59
CA GLU A 185 16.63 18.10 13.30
C GLU A 185 17.16 17.73 14.68
N LYS A 186 16.29 17.98 15.66
CA LYS A 186 16.48 17.80 17.10
C LYS A 186 17.24 16.50 17.36
N ASP A 187 18.40 16.63 17.99
CA ASP A 187 19.11 15.50 18.61
C ASP A 187 18.11 14.77 19.54
N GLU A 188 17.50 13.68 19.05
CA GLU A 188 16.65 12.80 19.85
C GLU A 188 17.51 12.09 20.90
N LYS A 189 17.10 12.28 22.15
CA LYS A 189 17.53 11.54 23.34
C LYS A 189 16.95 10.14 23.36
#